data_AF-A0A2S5A5N1-F1
#
_entry.id   AF-A0A2S5A5N1-F1
#
_cell.length_a   1.000
_cell.length_b   1.000
_cell.length_c   1.000
_cell.angle_alpha   90.00
_cell.angle_beta   90.00
_cell.angle_gamma   90.00
#
_symmetry.space_group_name_H-M   'P 1'
#
loop_
_entity.id
_entity.type
_entity.pdbx_description
1 polymer ?
#
loop_
_entity_poly.entity_id
_entity_poly.type
_entity_poly.pdbx_seq_one_letter_code
_entity_poly.pdbx_strand_id
1 'polypeptide(L)'
;MNNNTLHLSICKKAKTVVFNPFLLFLLFLVGNSLFAQKDVIIKKDSIEIRCNILKENHTKYTYAYINSANKVVKASILKSVVSTIKYDKYDSNLVANKLFDPEPIPAGEEPVKSYQFTFGIGLNVSNILEFNSSSGPDKKAFSATSALDLGLDYYKEGNRFAMTNELHWNLSLQKTGISATDHIQKVSDEFVTLHDFSYSLGKSSKWNVNLIVKTNTSIFTTFDGNYFKDYNNNGKIQGFLSPYEIVLSPGIKYQPNDYFRLSFAPYSVSLYGLTSQEIANTGFYTQTFDTNNNYDLFVFKQLGAELNIWYDRKYKKWLEMQYRLGISSDYFSETSTTVLFEGLFITKFKIYKNISLSHRASLKGDFMESPFKPYYKQTILLGYSKSF
;
A
#
# COMPACT_ATOMS: atom_id res chain seq x y z
N MET A 1 -13.98 59.69 43.21
CA MET A 1 -14.93 59.52 42.08
C MET A 1 -15.57 58.16 42.23
N ASN A 2 -16.90 58.08 42.33
CA ASN A 2 -17.63 56.89 42.76
C ASN A 2 -18.44 56.25 41.63
N ASN A 3 -18.33 54.91 41.56
CA ASN A 3 -19.40 53.90 41.35
C ASN A 3 -20.40 53.95 40.18
N ASN A 4 -20.89 52.74 39.87
CA ASN A 4 -22.14 52.38 39.18
C ASN A 4 -22.14 52.52 37.64
N THR A 5 -22.78 51.66 36.83
CA THR A 5 -23.46 50.36 37.11
C THR A 5 -23.56 49.54 35.80
N LEU A 6 -23.86 48.25 35.92
CA LEU A 6 -24.33 47.41 34.81
C LEU A 6 -25.52 48.03 34.07
N HIS A 7 -25.59 47.85 32.75
CA HIS A 7 -26.86 47.83 32.03
C HIS A 7 -26.91 46.68 31.02
N LEU A 8 -27.89 45.80 31.22
CA LEU A 8 -28.28 44.76 30.26
C LEU A 8 -29.17 45.41 29.19
N SER A 9 -29.03 44.99 27.93
CA SER A 9 -30.09 45.15 26.92
C SER A 9 -30.07 43.99 25.92
N ILE A 10 -31.25 43.63 25.43
CA ILE A 10 -31.56 42.32 24.83
C ILE A 10 -31.97 42.46 23.36
N CYS A 11 -31.67 41.41 22.57
CA CYS A 11 -32.23 41.10 21.24
C CYS A 11 -31.82 41.97 20.03
N LYS A 12 -31.15 41.31 19.07
CA LYS A 12 -31.90 40.68 17.95
C LYS A 12 -31.15 39.52 17.31
N LYS A 13 -31.92 38.57 16.77
CA LYS A 13 -31.44 37.33 16.14
C LYS A 13 -30.75 37.59 14.80
N ALA A 14 -29.61 36.93 14.57
CA ALA A 14 -29.16 36.55 13.24
C ALA A 14 -28.77 35.06 13.26
N LYS A 15 -29.51 34.23 12.51
CA LYS A 15 -29.15 32.82 12.31
C LYS A 15 -28.11 32.74 11.20
N THR A 16 -26.83 32.69 11.56
CA THR A 16 -25.78 32.35 10.59
C THR A 16 -25.82 30.85 10.33
N VAL A 17 -26.18 30.46 9.10
CA VAL A 17 -26.27 29.06 8.69
C VAL A 17 -24.86 28.49 8.56
N VAL A 18 -24.50 27.56 9.43
CA VAL A 18 -23.25 26.79 9.32
C VAL A 18 -23.37 25.85 8.13
N PHE A 19 -22.65 26.18 7.05
CA PHE A 19 -22.62 25.38 5.83
C PHE A 19 -21.77 24.13 6.07
N ASN A 20 -22.42 23.01 6.43
CA ASN A 20 -21.75 21.75 6.69
C ASN A 20 -21.50 20.99 5.36
N PRO A 21 -20.24 20.77 4.92
CA PRO A 21 -19.95 20.12 3.63
C PRO A 21 -20.31 18.62 3.57
N PHE A 22 -20.83 18.05 4.65
CA PHE A 22 -21.22 16.63 4.73
C PHE A 22 -22.51 16.25 3.98
N LEU A 23 -23.27 17.22 3.41
CA LEU A 23 -24.61 16.97 2.87
C LEU A 23 -24.73 17.04 1.33
N LEU A 24 -23.62 17.15 0.59
CA LEU A 24 -23.63 17.29 -0.88
C LEU A 24 -23.15 16.06 -1.66
N PHE A 25 -22.84 14.95 -0.96
CA PHE A 25 -22.47 13.66 -1.58
C PHE A 25 -23.59 12.59 -1.50
N LEU A 26 -24.79 12.97 -1.03
CA LEU A 26 -25.88 12.04 -0.74
C LEU A 26 -26.97 11.97 -1.83
N LEU A 27 -26.66 12.44 -3.05
CA LEU A 27 -27.64 12.66 -4.12
C LEU A 27 -27.36 11.91 -5.45
N PHE A 28 -26.54 10.84 -5.42
CA PHE A 28 -26.24 10.02 -6.60
C PHE A 28 -26.34 8.49 -6.40
N LEU A 29 -27.13 8.02 -5.44
CA LEU A 29 -27.44 6.59 -5.27
C LEU A 29 -28.92 6.32 -4.94
N VAL A 30 -29.79 6.56 -5.92
CA VAL A 30 -31.11 5.89 -5.99
C VAL A 30 -31.28 5.35 -7.41
N GLY A 31 -31.71 4.09 -7.51
CA GLY A 31 -32.14 3.49 -8.77
C GLY A 31 -31.04 2.82 -9.59
N ASN A 32 -30.69 1.58 -9.23
CA ASN A 32 -30.74 0.54 -10.25
C ASN A 32 -30.75 -0.87 -9.68
N SER A 33 -31.67 -1.65 -10.22
CA SER A 33 -31.79 -3.07 -9.94
C SER A 33 -32.74 -3.74 -10.97
N LEU A 34 -34.07 -3.89 -10.76
CA LEU A 34 -35.18 -4.41 -11.65
C LEU A 34 -35.80 -5.85 -11.57
N PHE A 35 -35.29 -6.89 -10.89
CA PHE A 35 -35.86 -8.27 -10.90
C PHE A 35 -37.17 -8.38 -10.12
N ALA A 36 -38.22 -9.10 -10.54
CA ALA A 36 -38.66 -9.59 -11.87
C ALA A 36 -40.04 -10.22 -11.60
N GLN A 37 -41.14 -9.71 -12.17
CA GLN A 37 -42.51 -10.25 -12.01
C GLN A 37 -43.41 -9.90 -13.19
N LYS A 38 -43.25 -10.66 -14.27
CA LYS A 38 -44.05 -10.50 -15.49
C LYS A 38 -45.16 -11.53 -15.66
N ASP A 39 -45.09 -12.66 -14.96
CA ASP A 39 -45.99 -13.80 -15.16
C ASP A 39 -47.23 -13.73 -14.24
N VAL A 40 -48.28 -14.44 -14.65
CA VAL A 40 -49.43 -14.74 -13.80
C VAL A 40 -49.77 -16.22 -13.85
N ILE A 41 -49.90 -16.82 -12.66
CA ILE A 41 -50.54 -18.11 -12.47
C ILE A 41 -52.02 -17.84 -12.16
N ILE A 42 -52.92 -18.36 -12.99
CA ILE A 42 -54.36 -18.38 -12.72
C ILE A 42 -54.69 -19.75 -12.15
N LYS A 43 -55.36 -19.79 -11.00
CA LYS A 43 -55.85 -21.03 -10.37
C LYS A 43 -57.22 -21.44 -10.91
N LYS A 44 -57.65 -22.66 -10.61
CA LYS A 44 -59.01 -23.17 -10.91
C LYS A 44 -60.12 -22.50 -10.07
N ASP A 45 -59.76 -21.88 -8.94
CA ASP A 45 -60.64 -21.01 -8.14
C ASP A 45 -60.70 -19.56 -8.68
N SER A 46 -60.15 -19.32 -9.89
CA SER A 46 -60.04 -18.02 -10.55
C SER A 46 -59.17 -16.97 -9.84
N ILE A 47 -58.42 -17.34 -8.79
CA ILE A 47 -57.46 -16.44 -8.15
C ILE A 47 -56.22 -16.28 -9.05
N GLU A 48 -55.89 -15.04 -9.41
CA GLU A 48 -54.64 -14.68 -10.08
C GLU A 48 -53.51 -14.45 -9.08
N ILE A 49 -52.34 -15.04 -9.33
CA ILE A 49 -51.10 -14.79 -8.59
C ILE A 49 -50.08 -14.19 -9.57
N ARG A 50 -49.76 -12.91 -9.37
CA ARG A 50 -48.65 -12.25 -10.06
C ARG A 50 -47.31 -12.73 -9.50
N CYS A 51 -46.43 -13.21 -10.37
CA CYS A 51 -45.19 -13.86 -9.97
C CYS A 51 -44.12 -13.83 -11.07
N ASN A 52 -43.02 -14.54 -10.82
CA ASN A 52 -42.07 -14.99 -11.83
C ASN A 52 -41.89 -16.50 -11.64
N ILE A 53 -42.06 -17.27 -12.71
CA ILE A 53 -41.98 -18.74 -12.67
C ILE A 53 -40.51 -19.15 -12.74
N LEU A 54 -40.02 -19.78 -11.66
CA LEU A 54 -38.62 -20.13 -11.51
C LEU A 54 -38.29 -21.52 -12.05
N LYS A 55 -39.22 -22.48 -11.92
CA LYS A 55 -39.02 -23.87 -12.36
C LYS A 55 -40.34 -24.60 -12.49
N GLU A 56 -40.48 -25.36 -13.57
CA GLU A 56 -41.56 -26.31 -13.79
C GLU A 56 -41.05 -27.75 -13.64
N ASN A 57 -41.72 -28.55 -12.81
CA ASN A 57 -41.54 -30.00 -12.73
C ASN A 57 -42.83 -30.68 -13.23
N HIS A 58 -42.84 -32.00 -13.45
CA HIS A 58 -44.04 -32.71 -13.91
C HIS A 58 -45.28 -32.51 -13.01
N THR A 59 -45.12 -32.33 -11.70
CA THR A 59 -46.22 -32.23 -10.72
C THR A 59 -46.49 -30.82 -10.17
N LYS A 60 -45.54 -29.88 -10.29
CA LYS A 60 -45.64 -28.55 -9.65
C LYS A 60 -44.91 -27.44 -10.40
N TYR A 61 -45.39 -26.21 -10.20
CA TYR A 61 -44.69 -24.97 -10.54
C TYR A 61 -44.03 -24.39 -9.28
N THR A 62 -42.78 -23.97 -9.37
CA THR A 62 -42.09 -23.17 -8.35
C THR A 62 -42.01 -21.73 -8.85
N TYR A 63 -42.45 -20.78 -8.03
CA TYR A 63 -42.54 -19.36 -8.42
C TYR A 63 -42.10 -18.44 -7.27
N ALA A 64 -41.70 -17.21 -7.61
CA ALA A 64 -41.45 -16.14 -6.67
C ALA A 64 -42.55 -15.06 -6.76
N TYR A 65 -43.06 -14.61 -5.62
CA TYR A 65 -44.03 -13.52 -5.52
C TYR A 65 -43.62 -12.54 -4.40
N ILE A 66 -44.28 -11.38 -4.33
CA ILE A 66 -44.09 -10.41 -3.24
C ILE A 66 -45.24 -10.59 -2.25
N ASN A 67 -44.93 -10.76 -0.97
CA ASN A 67 -45.96 -10.80 0.07
C ASN A 67 -46.40 -9.38 0.51
N SER A 68 -47.44 -9.30 1.33
CA SER A 68 -47.97 -8.03 1.88
C SER A 68 -46.96 -7.20 2.70
N ALA A 69 -45.80 -7.76 3.04
CA ALA A 69 -44.71 -7.09 3.74
C ALA A 69 -43.56 -6.64 2.80
N ASN A 70 -43.82 -6.56 1.48
CA ASN A 70 -42.85 -6.22 0.43
C ASN A 70 -41.58 -7.10 0.40
N LYS A 71 -41.66 -8.34 0.90
CA LYS A 71 -40.57 -9.32 0.80
C LYS A 71 -40.86 -10.32 -0.31
N VAL A 72 -39.81 -10.69 -1.06
CA VAL A 72 -39.91 -11.73 -2.08
C VAL A 72 -39.88 -13.11 -1.41
N VAL A 73 -40.88 -13.93 -1.70
CA VAL A 73 -41.08 -15.27 -1.15
C VAL A 73 -41.14 -16.28 -2.29
N LYS A 74 -40.37 -17.37 -2.18
CA LYS A 74 -40.45 -18.53 -3.08
C LYS A 74 -41.56 -19.45 -2.58
N ALA A 75 -42.44 -19.90 -3.48
CA ALA A 75 -43.53 -20.83 -3.20
C ALA A 75 -43.63 -21.92 -4.27
N SER A 76 -44.44 -22.94 -4.01
CA SER A 76 -44.77 -23.99 -4.98
C SER A 76 -46.27 -24.22 -5.03
N ILE A 77 -46.80 -24.47 -6.23
CA ILE A 77 -48.21 -24.83 -6.47
C ILE A 77 -48.28 -26.08 -7.34
N LEU A 78 -49.19 -27.00 -7.00
CA LEU A 78 -49.44 -28.22 -7.78
C LEU A 78 -50.13 -27.88 -9.10
N LYS A 79 -49.73 -28.53 -10.20
CA LYS A 79 -50.36 -28.31 -11.51
C LYS A 79 -51.86 -28.60 -11.52
N SER A 80 -52.30 -29.54 -10.69
CA SER A 80 -53.71 -29.92 -10.54
C SER A 80 -54.62 -28.76 -10.09
N VAL A 81 -54.07 -27.72 -9.46
CA VAL A 81 -54.80 -26.55 -8.92
C VAL A 81 -54.68 -25.32 -9.84
N VAL A 82 -53.73 -25.34 -10.79
CA VAL A 82 -53.56 -24.28 -11.81
C VAL A 82 -54.56 -24.51 -12.95
N SER A 83 -55.17 -23.44 -13.44
CA SER A 83 -56.03 -23.47 -14.65
C SER A 83 -55.22 -23.08 -15.88
N THR A 84 -54.54 -21.93 -15.84
CA THR A 84 -53.74 -21.39 -16.94
C THR A 84 -52.58 -20.57 -16.41
N ILE A 85 -51.47 -20.55 -17.16
CA ILE A 85 -50.34 -19.65 -16.93
C ILE A 85 -50.26 -18.65 -18.08
N LYS A 86 -50.02 -17.38 -17.76
CA LYS A 86 -49.72 -16.32 -18.72
C LYS A 86 -48.33 -15.76 -18.43
N TYR A 87 -47.37 -16.14 -19.25
CA TYR A 87 -46.03 -15.54 -19.26
C TYR A 87 -46.10 -14.11 -19.82
N ASP A 88 -45.21 -13.23 -19.37
CA ASP A 88 -45.08 -11.85 -19.88
C ASP A 88 -46.40 -11.00 -19.90
N LYS A 89 -47.35 -11.25 -18.98
CA LYS A 89 -48.64 -10.52 -18.90
C LYS A 89 -48.49 -9.03 -18.51
N TYR A 90 -47.37 -8.62 -17.93
CA TYR A 90 -47.16 -7.25 -17.43
C TYR A 90 -45.85 -6.61 -17.94
N ASP A 91 -45.96 -5.37 -18.41
CA ASP A 91 -44.86 -4.63 -19.05
C ASP A 91 -43.74 -4.15 -18.08
N SER A 92 -44.02 -4.05 -16.78
CA SER A 92 -43.09 -3.46 -15.80
C SER A 92 -43.05 -4.21 -14.46
N ASN A 93 -41.87 -4.28 -13.83
CA ASN A 93 -41.64 -5.04 -12.59
C ASN A 93 -42.02 -4.26 -11.32
N LEU A 94 -42.56 -4.96 -10.31
CA LEU A 94 -42.94 -4.37 -9.02
C LEU A 94 -41.78 -4.27 -7.99
N VAL A 95 -40.71 -5.05 -8.15
CA VAL A 95 -39.52 -5.04 -7.29
C VAL A 95 -38.26 -5.10 -8.15
N ALA A 96 -37.11 -4.82 -7.53
CA ALA A 96 -35.89 -4.47 -8.20
C ALA A 96 -34.67 -5.32 -7.72
N ASN A 97 -33.82 -5.80 -8.65
CA ASN A 97 -32.71 -6.78 -8.53
C ASN A 97 -32.00 -6.89 -7.16
N LYS A 98 -32.15 -8.03 -6.48
CA LYS A 98 -31.16 -8.62 -5.55
C LYS A 98 -31.19 -10.17 -5.48
N LEU A 99 -31.68 -10.85 -6.53
CA LEU A 99 -32.08 -12.27 -6.47
C LEU A 99 -31.58 -13.18 -7.61
N PHE A 100 -30.89 -12.61 -8.60
CA PHE A 100 -30.10 -13.37 -9.58
C PHE A 100 -28.73 -12.69 -9.76
N ASP A 101 -28.03 -12.48 -8.65
CA ASP A 101 -26.62 -12.87 -8.72
C ASP A 101 -26.62 -14.38 -9.01
N PRO A 102 -25.78 -14.91 -9.92
CA PRO A 102 -25.70 -16.34 -10.14
C PRO A 102 -25.43 -17.03 -8.79
N GLU A 103 -26.04 -18.20 -8.57
CA GLU A 103 -25.69 -19.01 -7.40
C GLU A 103 -24.17 -19.14 -7.36
N PRO A 104 -23.51 -18.90 -6.20
CA PRO A 104 -22.08 -19.06 -6.12
C PRO A 104 -21.78 -20.51 -6.50
N ILE A 105 -21.13 -20.67 -7.66
CA ILE A 105 -20.50 -21.93 -8.04
C ILE A 105 -19.75 -22.38 -6.79
N PRO A 106 -20.03 -23.58 -6.23
CA PRO A 106 -19.31 -24.04 -5.06
C PRO A 106 -17.85 -23.95 -5.42
N ALA A 107 -17.07 -23.18 -4.66
CA ALA A 107 -15.76 -22.73 -5.07
C ALA A 107 -14.82 -23.94 -5.22
N GLY A 108 -14.80 -24.53 -6.42
CA GLY A 108 -13.56 -24.96 -7.01
C GLY A 108 -12.69 -23.73 -7.00
N GLU A 109 -11.69 -23.76 -6.12
CA GLU A 109 -10.77 -22.66 -5.88
C GLU A 109 -10.32 -22.13 -7.23
N GLU A 110 -10.52 -20.83 -7.49
CA GLU A 110 -9.91 -20.21 -8.69
C GLU A 110 -8.43 -20.60 -8.64
N PRO A 111 -7.89 -21.29 -9.66
CA PRO A 111 -6.62 -21.97 -9.55
C PRO A 111 -5.58 -20.96 -9.09
N VAL A 112 -5.05 -21.17 -7.87
CA VAL A 112 -4.31 -20.13 -7.13
C VAL A 112 -3.22 -19.59 -8.03
N LYS A 113 -3.43 -18.36 -8.52
CA LYS A 113 -2.55 -17.75 -9.53
C LYS A 113 -1.14 -17.81 -8.99
N SER A 114 -0.25 -18.48 -9.73
CA SER A 114 1.09 -18.71 -9.20
C SER A 114 1.96 -17.45 -9.12
N TYR A 115 1.41 -16.32 -9.55
CA TYR A 115 1.98 -14.98 -9.47
C TYR A 115 0.90 -14.00 -8.95
N GLN A 116 1.31 -13.05 -8.13
CA GLN A 116 0.53 -11.88 -7.74
C GLN A 116 1.34 -10.63 -8.07
N PHE A 117 0.79 -9.75 -8.91
CA PHE A 117 1.42 -8.48 -9.25
C PHE A 117 0.71 -7.33 -8.54
N THR A 118 1.47 -6.42 -7.94
CA THR A 118 0.96 -5.21 -7.29
C THR A 118 1.61 -3.98 -7.89
N PHE A 119 0.80 -2.98 -8.22
CA PHE A 119 1.21 -1.69 -8.75
C PHE A 119 0.59 -0.58 -7.88
N GLY A 120 1.43 0.32 -7.39
CA GLY A 120 1.04 1.52 -6.67
C GLY A 120 1.77 2.74 -7.20
N ILE A 121 1.04 3.83 -7.44
CA ILE A 121 1.61 5.15 -7.71
C ILE A 121 0.96 6.16 -6.76
N GLY A 122 1.79 6.83 -5.96
CA GLY A 122 1.38 7.81 -4.96
C GLY A 122 1.88 9.20 -5.32
N LEU A 123 1.03 10.21 -5.19
CA LEU A 123 1.42 11.61 -5.29
C LEU A 123 1.02 12.35 -4.01
N ASN A 124 1.79 13.39 -3.70
CA ASN A 124 1.55 14.18 -2.51
C ASN A 124 2.09 15.60 -2.63
N VAL A 125 1.40 16.51 -1.95
CA VAL A 125 1.96 17.76 -1.43
C VAL A 125 1.79 17.72 0.09
N SER A 126 2.89 17.64 0.85
CA SER A 126 2.88 17.66 2.32
C SER A 126 4.16 18.26 2.86
N ASN A 127 4.11 18.61 4.14
CA ASN A 127 5.32 18.77 4.92
C ASN A 127 6.06 17.42 4.95
N ILE A 128 7.34 17.40 4.61
CA ILE A 128 8.23 16.32 5.04
C ILE A 128 8.70 16.68 6.43
N LEU A 129 8.54 15.72 7.33
CA LEU A 129 9.12 15.75 8.66
C LEU A 129 10.29 14.76 8.64
N GLU A 130 11.50 15.33 8.63
CA GLU A 130 12.78 14.63 8.69
C GLU A 130 13.49 15.05 9.98
N PHE A 131 13.83 14.09 10.83
CA PHE A 131 14.52 14.30 12.11
C PHE A 131 15.80 13.46 12.17
N ASN A 132 16.86 14.02 12.76
CA ASN A 132 18.19 13.41 12.91
C ASN A 132 18.80 12.99 11.55
N SER A 133 18.76 13.88 10.55
CA SER A 133 19.35 13.61 9.24
C SER A 133 20.87 13.46 9.32
N SER A 134 21.41 12.39 8.74
CA SER A 134 22.87 12.13 8.72
C SER A 134 23.64 13.01 7.73
N SER A 135 22.95 13.75 6.85
CA SER A 135 23.53 14.51 5.74
C SER A 135 23.21 16.02 5.77
N GLY A 136 22.63 16.53 6.86
CA GLY A 136 22.28 17.94 6.97
C GLY A 136 21.32 18.25 8.12
N PRO A 137 20.77 19.49 8.19
CA PRO A 137 19.79 19.86 9.19
C PRO A 137 18.44 19.17 8.97
N ASP A 138 17.70 18.94 10.06
CA ASP A 138 16.31 18.49 10.06
C ASP A 138 15.43 19.28 9.07
N LYS A 139 14.78 18.59 8.13
CA LYS A 139 13.91 19.22 7.15
C LYS A 139 12.46 19.17 7.64
N LYS A 140 11.85 20.35 7.76
CA LYS A 140 10.45 20.58 8.14
C LYS A 140 9.73 21.42 7.08
N ALA A 141 9.97 21.07 5.81
CA ALA A 141 9.60 21.86 4.65
C ALA A 141 8.39 21.28 3.91
N PHE A 142 7.62 22.15 3.24
CA PHE A 142 6.66 21.68 2.23
C PHE A 142 7.40 21.08 1.04
N SER A 143 6.93 19.92 0.62
CA SER A 143 7.47 19.15 -0.49
C SER A 143 6.37 18.67 -1.42
N ALA A 144 6.71 18.45 -2.68
CA ALA A 144 5.99 17.54 -3.55
C ALA A 144 6.68 16.18 -3.48
N THR A 145 5.97 15.12 -3.10
CA THR A 145 6.51 13.76 -3.05
C THR A 145 5.75 12.83 -3.99
N SER A 146 6.51 12.11 -4.81
CA SER A 146 6.05 11.01 -5.66
C SER A 146 6.55 9.68 -5.10
N ALA A 147 5.73 8.64 -5.24
CA ALA A 147 6.10 7.27 -4.88
C ALA A 147 5.64 6.29 -5.97
N LEU A 148 6.50 5.32 -6.29
CA LEU A 148 6.17 4.17 -7.11
C LEU A 148 6.46 2.90 -6.29
N ASP A 149 5.42 2.12 -6.03
CA ASP A 149 5.50 0.82 -5.37
C ASP A 149 5.19 -0.27 -6.41
N LEU A 150 6.10 -1.22 -6.64
CA LEU A 150 5.84 -2.43 -7.44
C LEU A 150 6.07 -3.66 -6.57
N GLY A 151 5.23 -4.68 -6.74
CA GLY A 151 5.36 -5.96 -6.06
C GLY A 151 5.13 -7.11 -7.03
N LEU A 152 5.96 -8.16 -6.96
CA LEU A 152 5.80 -9.40 -7.70
C LEU A 152 6.08 -10.58 -6.77
N ASP A 153 5.02 -11.19 -6.27
CA ASP A 153 5.08 -12.46 -5.55
C ASP A 153 4.89 -13.61 -6.53
N TYR A 154 5.63 -14.69 -6.33
CA TYR A 154 5.47 -15.97 -7.01
C TYR A 154 5.40 -17.10 -5.96
N TYR A 155 4.34 -17.89 -6.04
CA TYR A 155 4.15 -19.10 -5.24
C TYR A 155 3.32 -20.08 -6.06
N LYS A 156 3.81 -21.30 -6.27
CA LYS A 156 3.03 -22.35 -6.94
C LYS A 156 2.67 -23.44 -5.93
N GLU A 157 1.38 -23.76 -5.82
CA GLU A 157 0.92 -24.83 -4.93
C GLU A 157 1.64 -26.16 -5.24
N GLY A 158 2.02 -26.89 -4.19
CA GLY A 158 2.80 -28.12 -4.28
C GLY A 158 4.29 -27.94 -4.64
N ASN A 159 4.70 -26.75 -5.08
CA ASN A 159 6.11 -26.37 -5.23
C ASN A 159 6.68 -25.92 -3.87
N ARG A 160 7.99 -26.07 -3.69
CA ARG A 160 8.72 -25.59 -2.51
C ARG A 160 9.34 -24.22 -2.71
N PHE A 161 9.55 -23.81 -3.96
CA PHE A 161 10.10 -22.49 -4.28
C PHE A 161 9.01 -21.41 -4.26
N ALA A 162 9.32 -20.31 -3.61
CA ALA A 162 8.53 -19.08 -3.56
C ALA A 162 9.47 -17.87 -3.68
N MET A 163 8.95 -16.75 -4.16
CA MET A 163 9.71 -15.53 -4.36
C MET A 163 8.84 -14.31 -4.07
N THR A 164 9.35 -13.33 -3.33
CA THR A 164 8.75 -11.99 -3.22
C THR A 164 9.75 -10.97 -3.78
N ASN A 165 9.29 -10.11 -4.68
CA ASN A 165 10.06 -8.96 -5.15
C ASN A 165 9.27 -7.69 -4.86
N GLU A 166 9.93 -6.70 -4.28
CA GLU A 166 9.38 -5.40 -3.96
C GLU A 166 10.31 -4.32 -4.53
N LEU A 167 9.74 -3.27 -5.12
CA LEU A 167 10.45 -2.07 -5.55
C LEU A 167 9.69 -0.87 -5.00
N HIS A 168 10.42 0.00 -4.33
CA HIS A 168 9.91 1.23 -3.73
C HIS A 168 10.80 2.38 -4.16
N TRP A 169 10.30 3.20 -5.08
CA TRP A 169 10.93 4.46 -5.44
C TRP A 169 10.21 5.63 -4.76
N ASN A 170 10.95 6.54 -4.14
CA ASN A 170 10.44 7.73 -3.48
C ASN A 170 11.25 8.96 -3.87
N LEU A 171 10.62 9.86 -4.63
CA LEU A 171 11.18 11.15 -5.03
C LEU A 171 10.47 12.26 -4.28
N SER A 172 11.21 13.06 -3.53
CA SER A 172 10.71 14.24 -2.81
C SER A 172 11.45 15.49 -3.24
N LEU A 173 10.70 16.53 -3.60
CA LEU A 173 11.21 17.81 -4.08
C LEU A 173 10.71 18.95 -3.17
N GLN A 174 11.56 19.91 -2.84
CA GLN A 174 11.18 21.13 -2.13
C GLN A 174 11.62 22.38 -2.88
N LYS A 175 11.00 23.52 -2.54
CA LYS A 175 11.50 24.85 -2.87
C LYS A 175 11.44 25.69 -1.60
N THR A 176 12.59 26.11 -1.09
CA THR A 176 12.73 26.69 0.26
C THR A 176 12.13 28.09 0.38
N GLY A 177 11.92 28.77 -0.73
CA GLY A 177 11.23 30.07 -0.80
C GLY A 177 10.56 30.32 -2.16
N ILE A 178 9.97 31.51 -2.30
CA ILE A 178 9.20 31.92 -3.49
C ILE A 178 9.96 32.85 -4.44
N SER A 179 11.22 33.21 -4.13
CA SER A 179 12.06 34.06 -4.97
C SER A 179 12.36 33.42 -6.33
N ALA A 180 12.78 34.25 -7.30
CA ALA A 180 13.39 33.80 -8.54
C ALA A 180 14.78 33.17 -8.33
N THR A 181 15.47 33.56 -7.25
CA THR A 181 16.76 33.00 -6.82
C THR A 181 16.63 31.68 -6.05
N ASP A 182 15.43 31.34 -5.59
CA ASP A 182 15.19 30.06 -4.93
C ASP A 182 15.05 28.97 -6.00
N HIS A 183 15.80 27.88 -5.84
CA HIS A 183 15.81 26.76 -6.79
C HIS A 183 15.16 25.51 -6.18
N ILE A 184 14.66 24.63 -7.06
CA ILE A 184 14.07 23.35 -6.63
C ILE A 184 15.20 22.42 -6.19
N GLN A 185 15.07 21.88 -4.98
CA GLN A 185 16.01 20.94 -4.35
C GLN A 185 15.39 19.55 -4.24
N LYS A 186 16.22 18.52 -4.43
CA LYS A 186 15.91 17.15 -4.00
C LYS A 186 15.93 17.11 -2.47
N VAL A 187 14.84 16.64 -1.87
CA VAL A 187 14.79 16.24 -0.46
C VAL A 187 15.23 14.79 -0.29
N SER A 188 14.73 13.92 -1.17
CA SER A 188 14.98 12.48 -1.21
C SER A 188 14.86 11.95 -2.64
N ASP A 189 15.65 10.94 -2.97
CA ASP A 189 15.54 10.13 -4.18
C ASP A 189 16.03 8.71 -3.84
N GLU A 190 15.13 7.93 -3.25
CA GLU A 190 15.39 6.60 -2.71
C GLU A 190 14.75 5.57 -3.66
N PHE A 191 15.57 4.83 -4.41
CA PHE A 191 15.16 3.67 -5.19
C PHE A 191 15.62 2.42 -4.47
N VAL A 192 14.69 1.72 -3.84
CA VAL A 192 14.97 0.51 -3.05
C VAL A 192 14.32 -0.70 -3.70
N THR A 193 15.03 -1.81 -3.81
CA THR A 193 14.43 -3.12 -4.14
C THR A 193 14.71 -4.13 -3.03
N LEU A 194 13.81 -5.10 -2.88
CA LEU A 194 13.96 -6.26 -2.00
C LEU A 194 13.51 -7.50 -2.75
N HIS A 195 14.35 -8.52 -2.77
CA HIS A 195 14.08 -9.82 -3.39
C HIS A 195 14.30 -10.90 -2.34
N ASP A 196 13.25 -11.64 -1.96
CA ASP A 196 13.30 -12.80 -1.06
C ASP A 196 13.08 -14.06 -1.89
N PHE A 197 14.16 -14.77 -2.22
CA PHE A 197 14.11 -16.07 -2.90
C PHE A 197 14.10 -17.18 -1.85
N SER A 198 13.01 -17.94 -1.76
CA SER A 198 12.76 -18.89 -0.68
C SER A 198 12.52 -20.31 -1.17
N TYR A 199 13.05 -21.29 -0.44
CA TYR A 199 12.81 -22.71 -0.67
C TYR A 199 12.41 -23.43 0.62
N SER A 200 11.18 -23.94 0.65
CA SER A 200 10.62 -24.60 1.83
C SER A 200 11.27 -25.96 2.11
N LEU A 201 11.62 -26.22 3.36
CA LEU A 201 12.27 -27.47 3.79
C LEU A 201 11.38 -28.71 3.59
N GLY A 202 10.06 -28.53 3.48
CA GLY A 202 9.08 -29.58 3.21
C GLY A 202 7.76 -29.00 2.70
N LYS A 203 6.91 -29.79 2.05
CA LYS A 203 5.68 -29.31 1.37
C LYS A 203 4.71 -28.51 2.28
N SER A 204 4.77 -28.73 3.59
CA SER A 204 3.95 -28.03 4.60
C SER A 204 4.82 -27.40 5.70
N SER A 205 6.10 -27.18 5.42
CA SER A 205 7.04 -26.59 6.37
C SER A 205 6.86 -25.08 6.45
N LYS A 206 6.74 -24.57 7.69
CA LYS A 206 6.82 -23.14 7.99
C LYS A 206 8.25 -22.60 7.91
N TRP A 207 9.24 -23.48 7.83
CA TRP A 207 10.66 -23.16 7.70
C TRP A 207 11.13 -23.30 6.26
N ASN A 208 11.85 -22.28 5.79
CA ASN A 208 12.43 -22.15 4.47
C ASN A 208 13.91 -21.78 4.63
N VAL A 209 14.76 -22.21 3.69
CA VAL A 209 16.02 -21.50 3.43
C VAL A 209 15.72 -20.38 2.45
N ASN A 210 16.39 -19.25 2.59
CA ASN A 210 16.20 -18.12 1.68
C ASN A 210 17.47 -17.33 1.40
N LEU A 211 17.45 -16.59 0.30
CA LEU A 211 18.42 -15.57 -0.04
C LEU A 211 17.67 -14.25 -0.19
N ILE A 212 18.00 -13.29 0.66
CA ILE A 212 17.53 -11.92 0.54
C ILE A 212 18.56 -11.14 -0.29
N VAL A 213 18.09 -10.41 -1.29
CA VAL A 213 18.86 -9.40 -2.02
C VAL A 213 18.15 -8.06 -1.83
N LYS A 214 18.81 -7.10 -1.19
CA LYS A 214 18.32 -5.71 -1.14
C LYS A 214 19.18 -4.85 -2.03
N THR A 215 18.58 -3.89 -2.73
CA THR A 215 19.34 -2.82 -3.38
C THR A 215 18.82 -1.46 -2.92
N ASN A 216 19.71 -0.48 -2.80
CA ASN A 216 19.38 0.89 -2.46
C ASN A 216 20.24 1.84 -3.30
N THR A 217 19.62 2.75 -4.03
CA THR A 217 20.31 3.69 -4.92
C THR A 217 19.43 4.90 -5.25
N SER A 218 19.88 5.76 -6.16
CA SER A 218 19.18 6.97 -6.60
C SER A 218 19.08 7.03 -8.12
N ILE A 219 18.08 7.75 -8.64
CA ILE A 219 17.78 7.83 -10.07
C ILE A 219 18.27 9.16 -10.68
N PHE A 220 18.06 10.27 -9.98
CA PHE A 220 18.44 11.58 -10.50
C PHE A 220 19.87 11.96 -10.15
N THR A 221 20.52 12.57 -11.13
CA THR A 221 21.76 13.32 -10.89
C THR A 221 21.45 14.57 -10.09
N THR A 222 22.17 14.80 -8.99
CA THR A 222 22.13 16.08 -8.26
C THR A 222 23.53 16.62 -8.00
N PHE A 223 23.61 17.94 -7.97
CA PHE A 223 24.79 18.74 -7.67
C PHE A 223 24.75 19.21 -6.22
N ASP A 224 25.83 19.85 -5.79
CA ASP A 224 25.94 20.46 -4.46
C ASP A 224 24.69 21.30 -4.10
N GLY A 225 24.35 21.34 -2.81
CA GLY A 225 23.08 21.91 -2.32
C GLY A 225 21.82 21.10 -2.69
N ASN A 226 21.98 19.87 -3.20
CA ASN A 226 20.90 18.98 -3.67
C ASN A 226 20.09 19.54 -4.86
N TYR A 227 20.70 20.37 -5.72
CA TYR A 227 20.05 20.90 -6.92
C TYR A 227 20.12 19.94 -8.12
N PHE A 228 19.20 20.07 -9.07
CA PHE A 228 19.23 19.34 -10.36
C PHE A 228 20.13 19.99 -11.42
N LYS A 229 20.80 21.08 -11.07
CA LYS A 229 21.77 21.81 -11.89
C LYS A 229 22.86 22.36 -10.97
N ASP A 230 24.09 22.43 -11.45
CA ASP A 230 25.15 23.09 -10.71
C ASP A 230 24.93 24.62 -10.68
N TYR A 231 24.51 25.13 -9.51
CA TYR A 231 24.39 26.56 -9.24
C TYR A 231 25.57 27.08 -8.41
N ASN A 232 26.30 26.20 -7.73
CA ASN A 232 27.38 26.55 -6.82
C ASN A 232 28.77 26.42 -7.49
N ASN A 233 28.85 25.76 -8.65
CA ASN A 233 30.07 25.35 -9.35
C ASN A 233 30.94 24.38 -8.53
N ASN A 234 30.30 23.58 -7.67
CA ASN A 234 30.92 22.61 -6.77
C ASN A 234 30.82 21.16 -7.31
N GLY A 235 30.25 20.95 -8.49
CA GLY A 235 30.17 19.64 -9.14
C GLY A 235 29.07 18.73 -8.60
N LYS A 236 29.13 17.48 -9.04
CA LYS A 236 28.10 16.46 -8.82
C LYS A 236 28.29 15.72 -7.50
N ILE A 237 27.19 15.61 -6.73
CA ILE A 237 27.14 14.84 -5.49
C ILE A 237 26.36 13.52 -5.64
N GLN A 238 25.52 13.36 -6.67
CA GLN A 238 24.73 12.15 -6.90
C GLN A 238 24.58 11.90 -8.40
N GLY A 239 24.54 10.65 -8.83
CA GLY A 239 24.39 10.24 -10.23
C GLY A 239 23.22 9.28 -10.45
N PHE A 240 22.94 8.96 -11.71
CA PHE A 240 22.04 7.84 -12.04
C PHE A 240 22.67 6.53 -11.53
N LEU A 241 21.95 5.83 -10.66
CA LEU A 241 22.39 4.63 -9.95
C LEU A 241 23.68 4.83 -9.14
N SER A 242 23.91 6.03 -8.58
CA SER A 242 25.08 6.34 -7.76
C SER A 242 24.78 7.36 -6.65
N PRO A 243 25.05 7.05 -5.37
CA PRO A 243 25.60 5.79 -4.87
C PRO A 243 24.67 4.59 -5.09
N TYR A 244 25.22 3.39 -5.05
CA TYR A 244 24.46 2.15 -4.97
C TYR A 244 24.95 1.28 -3.80
N GLU A 245 24.02 0.54 -3.22
CA GLU A 245 24.28 -0.49 -2.24
C GLU A 245 23.53 -1.76 -2.64
N ILE A 246 24.19 -2.92 -2.56
CA ILE A 246 23.59 -4.23 -2.76
C ILE A 246 23.91 -5.09 -1.55
N VAL A 247 22.89 -5.50 -0.79
CA VAL A 247 23.03 -6.38 0.38
C VAL A 247 22.57 -7.78 0.01
N LEU A 248 23.40 -8.78 0.33
CA LEU A 248 23.12 -10.21 0.14
C LEU A 248 23.07 -10.91 1.50
N SER A 249 21.93 -11.48 1.86
CA SER A 249 21.66 -12.05 3.19
C SER A 249 21.07 -13.46 3.06
N PRO A 250 21.90 -14.50 2.81
CA PRO A 250 21.49 -15.90 2.88
C PRO A 250 21.12 -16.30 4.32
N GLY A 251 19.98 -16.99 4.48
CA GLY A 251 19.42 -17.27 5.80
C GLY A 251 18.35 -18.35 5.86
N ILE A 252 17.67 -18.35 7.01
CA ILE A 252 16.56 -19.24 7.33
C ILE A 252 15.34 -18.37 7.65
N LYS A 253 14.23 -18.62 6.96
CA LYS A 253 12.95 -17.91 7.10
C LYS A 253 11.86 -18.77 7.70
N TYR A 254 11.33 -18.32 8.83
CA TYR A 254 10.09 -18.79 9.44
C TYR A 254 8.90 -17.98 8.94
N GLN A 255 7.97 -18.65 8.26
CA GLN A 255 6.73 -18.09 7.72
C GLN A 255 5.54 -18.93 8.22
N PRO A 256 4.97 -18.61 9.40
CA PRO A 256 3.89 -19.39 10.01
C PRO A 256 2.51 -19.20 9.36
N ASN A 257 2.32 -18.12 8.60
CA ASN A 257 1.10 -17.74 7.89
C ASN A 257 1.46 -16.72 6.78
N ASP A 258 0.45 -16.29 6.01
CA ASP A 258 0.63 -15.40 4.86
C ASP A 258 0.96 -13.94 5.22
N TYR A 259 0.84 -13.57 6.50
CA TYR A 259 0.94 -12.20 6.98
C TYR A 259 2.23 -11.89 7.72
N PHE A 260 2.91 -12.90 8.26
CA PHE A 260 4.10 -12.72 9.09
C PHE A 260 5.25 -13.59 8.58
N ARG A 261 6.41 -12.96 8.41
CA ARG A 261 7.65 -13.60 7.99
C ARG A 261 8.79 -13.10 8.87
N LEU A 262 9.60 -14.02 9.37
CA LEU A 262 10.79 -13.75 10.16
C LEU A 262 11.97 -14.47 9.49
N SER A 263 13.01 -13.74 9.12
CA SER A 263 14.19 -14.30 8.46
C SER A 263 15.45 -13.95 9.25
N PHE A 264 16.29 -14.93 9.51
CA PHE A 264 17.60 -14.74 10.13
C PHE A 264 18.69 -15.18 9.16
N ALA A 265 19.53 -14.23 8.74
CA ALA A 265 20.69 -14.44 7.90
C ALA A 265 21.95 -14.33 8.78
N PRO A 266 22.63 -15.44 9.12
CA PRO A 266 23.81 -15.39 9.99
C PRO A 266 25.01 -14.71 9.34
N TYR A 267 25.08 -14.69 8.00
CA TYR A 267 26.17 -14.08 7.25
C TYR A 267 25.58 -13.23 6.12
N SER A 268 25.71 -11.91 6.24
CA SER A 268 25.21 -10.92 5.30
C SER A 268 26.36 -10.01 4.84
N VAL A 269 26.36 -9.61 3.58
CA VAL A 269 27.41 -8.77 2.99
C VAL A 269 26.81 -7.59 2.24
N SER A 270 27.43 -6.41 2.35
CA SER A 270 27.06 -5.21 1.60
C SER A 270 28.15 -4.86 0.60
N LEU A 271 27.71 -4.62 -0.64
CA LEU A 271 28.48 -4.12 -1.77
C LEU A 271 28.09 -2.67 -1.97
N TYR A 272 28.88 -1.74 -1.44
CA TYR A 272 28.67 -0.31 -1.61
C TYR A 272 29.53 0.24 -2.74
N GLY A 273 29.00 1.15 -3.56
CA GLY A 273 29.75 1.71 -4.67
C GLY A 273 29.25 3.03 -5.24
N LEU A 274 30.15 3.65 -6.01
CA LEU A 274 30.02 4.94 -6.67
C LEU A 274 30.39 4.77 -8.15
N THR A 275 29.60 5.35 -9.06
CA THR A 275 29.85 5.22 -10.51
C THR A 275 30.73 6.33 -11.09
N SER A 276 31.23 7.26 -10.26
CA SER A 276 32.04 8.41 -10.68
C SER A 276 33.04 8.84 -9.62
N GLN A 277 34.29 9.05 -10.05
CA GLN A 277 35.36 9.59 -9.19
C GLN A 277 35.08 11.03 -8.75
N GLU A 278 34.35 11.81 -9.57
CA GLU A 278 33.87 13.15 -9.20
C GLU A 278 33.05 13.10 -7.91
N ILE A 279 32.14 12.11 -7.81
CA ILE A 279 31.27 11.92 -6.64
C ILE A 279 32.09 11.38 -5.46
N ALA A 280 33.00 10.42 -5.68
CA ALA A 280 33.85 9.89 -4.62
C ALA A 280 34.74 10.97 -3.99
N ASN A 281 35.30 11.86 -4.81
CA ASN A 281 36.15 12.96 -4.38
C ASN A 281 35.43 14.04 -3.56
N THR A 282 34.11 14.00 -3.44
CA THR A 282 33.36 14.82 -2.47
C THR A 282 33.57 14.38 -1.01
N GLY A 283 34.02 13.14 -0.77
CA GLY A 283 34.19 12.57 0.57
C GLY A 283 32.89 12.27 1.33
N PHE A 284 31.71 12.52 0.75
CA PHE A 284 30.42 12.31 1.43
C PHE A 284 30.05 10.84 1.66
N TYR A 285 30.62 9.92 0.87
CA TYR A 285 30.11 8.55 0.73
C TYR A 285 31.14 7.46 1.10
N THR A 286 32.42 7.78 1.06
CA THR A 286 33.51 6.90 1.48
C THR A 286 34.62 7.72 2.13
N GLN A 287 35.37 7.08 3.01
CA GLN A 287 36.58 7.62 3.65
C GLN A 287 37.79 6.69 3.44
N THR A 288 37.65 5.66 2.60
CA THR A 288 38.73 4.75 2.21
C THR A 288 39.39 5.24 0.93
N PHE A 289 40.68 4.95 0.78
CA PHE A 289 41.52 5.46 -0.30
C PHE A 289 42.17 4.33 -1.10
N ASP A 290 42.23 4.51 -2.42
CA ASP A 290 42.95 3.63 -3.34
C ASP A 290 44.47 3.75 -3.16
N THR A 291 45.23 2.90 -3.84
CA THR A 291 46.71 2.92 -3.80
C THR A 291 47.34 4.21 -4.35
N ASN A 292 46.55 5.07 -4.99
CA ASN A 292 46.96 6.35 -5.55
C ASN A 292 46.46 7.54 -4.71
N ASN A 293 45.90 7.29 -3.52
CA ASN A 293 45.36 8.28 -2.59
C ASN A 293 44.12 9.05 -3.12
N ASN A 294 43.33 8.44 -4.01
CA ASN A 294 41.97 8.89 -4.36
C ASN A 294 40.94 8.15 -3.51
N TYR A 295 39.73 8.70 -3.34
CA TYR A 295 38.64 7.98 -2.66
C TYR A 295 38.18 6.74 -3.43
N ASP A 296 37.97 5.62 -2.73
CA ASP A 296 37.54 4.36 -3.37
C ASP A 296 36.15 4.47 -4.01
N LEU A 297 36.03 3.98 -5.25
CA LEU A 297 34.73 3.82 -5.92
C LEU A 297 33.89 2.66 -5.38
N PHE A 298 34.48 1.75 -4.59
CA PHE A 298 33.86 0.51 -4.18
C PHE A 298 34.32 0.09 -2.80
N VAL A 299 33.38 -0.24 -1.91
CA VAL A 299 33.65 -0.69 -0.55
C VAL A 299 32.84 -1.95 -0.28
N PHE A 300 33.53 -3.06 -0.07
CA PHE A 300 32.93 -4.31 0.41
C PHE A 300 32.88 -4.32 1.94
N LYS A 301 31.70 -4.56 2.51
CA LYS A 301 31.50 -4.64 3.97
C LYS A 301 30.85 -5.98 4.34
N GLN A 302 31.39 -6.63 5.36
CA GLN A 302 30.68 -7.73 6.01
C GLN A 302 29.70 -7.11 7.01
N LEU A 303 28.40 -7.42 6.88
CA LEU A 303 27.37 -6.88 7.78
C LEU A 303 27.09 -7.81 8.98
N GLY A 304 27.81 -8.92 9.09
CA GLY A 304 27.58 -9.94 10.10
C GLY A 304 26.20 -10.58 9.96
N ALA A 305 25.42 -10.56 11.04
CA ALA A 305 24.10 -11.18 11.10
C ALA A 305 23.00 -10.16 10.82
N GLU A 306 21.95 -10.59 10.14
CA GLU A 306 20.79 -9.76 9.82
C GLU A 306 19.47 -10.47 10.18
N LEU A 307 18.66 -9.81 11.01
CA LEU A 307 17.30 -10.21 11.34
C LEU A 307 16.31 -9.35 10.55
N ASN A 308 15.49 -9.99 9.72
CA ASN A 308 14.42 -9.35 8.97
C ASN A 308 13.05 -9.79 9.49
N ILE A 309 12.19 -8.81 9.77
CA ILE A 309 10.80 -8.99 10.19
C ILE A 309 9.91 -8.31 9.15
N TRP A 310 9.00 -9.07 8.56
CA TRP A 310 8.03 -8.56 7.60
C TRP A 310 6.62 -8.88 8.04
N TYR A 311 5.74 -7.87 8.01
CA TYR A 311 4.33 -8.01 8.36
C TYR A 311 3.46 -7.35 7.29
N ASP A 312 2.69 -8.17 6.59
CA ASP A 312 1.83 -7.82 5.47
C ASP A 312 0.40 -8.18 5.81
N ARG A 313 -0.51 -7.21 5.93
CA ARG A 313 -1.91 -7.54 6.28
C ARG A 313 -2.94 -6.61 5.68
N LYS A 314 -3.89 -7.22 4.98
CA LYS A 314 -5.09 -6.57 4.43
C LYS A 314 -6.25 -6.75 5.42
N TYR A 315 -6.55 -5.71 6.19
CA TYR A 315 -7.67 -5.67 7.14
C TYR A 315 -8.95 -5.22 6.43
N LYS A 316 -9.84 -6.19 6.17
CA LYS A 316 -11.03 -5.99 5.32
C LYS A 316 -10.59 -5.43 3.95
N LYS A 317 -11.49 -4.76 3.21
CA LYS A 317 -11.18 -4.15 1.92
C LYS A 317 -10.54 -2.76 2.02
N TRP A 318 -10.49 -2.14 3.21
CA TRP A 318 -10.21 -0.70 3.37
C TRP A 318 -8.86 -0.34 4.01
N LEU A 319 -8.19 -1.27 4.69
CA LEU A 319 -6.90 -1.04 5.33
C LEU A 319 -5.88 -2.11 4.89
N GLU A 320 -4.69 -1.67 4.53
CA GLU A 320 -3.57 -2.52 4.12
C GLU A 320 -2.29 -2.04 4.81
N MET A 321 -1.51 -2.96 5.36
CA MET A 321 -0.28 -2.69 6.10
C MET A 321 0.84 -3.51 5.49
N GLN A 322 1.95 -2.86 5.15
CA GLN A 322 3.18 -3.46 4.62
C GLN A 322 4.33 -2.92 5.46
N TYR A 323 4.73 -3.68 6.47
CA TYR A 323 5.78 -3.31 7.42
C TYR A 323 7.03 -4.16 7.20
N ARG A 324 8.19 -3.52 7.19
CA ARG A 324 9.51 -4.12 7.04
C ARG A 324 10.39 -3.58 8.18
N LEU A 325 11.11 -4.45 8.86
CA LEU A 325 12.12 -4.08 9.85
C LEU A 325 13.33 -5.01 9.69
N GLY A 326 14.47 -4.46 9.30
CA GLY A 326 15.77 -5.11 9.34
C GLY A 326 16.58 -4.63 10.54
N ILE A 327 17.33 -5.53 11.15
CA ILE A 327 18.36 -5.24 12.16
C ILE A 327 19.61 -6.01 11.75
N SER A 328 20.72 -5.33 11.47
CA SER A 328 22.00 -5.95 11.17
C SER A 328 23.03 -5.64 12.26
N SER A 329 23.98 -6.56 12.47
CA SER A 329 25.04 -6.44 13.46
C SER A 329 26.37 -6.91 12.88
N ASP A 330 27.29 -5.98 12.64
CA ASP A 330 28.66 -6.30 12.25
C ASP A 330 29.44 -6.78 13.47
N TYR A 331 29.33 -8.07 13.74
CA TYR A 331 30.11 -8.78 14.75
C TYR A 331 31.48 -9.24 14.23
N PHE A 332 31.83 -8.97 12.96
CA PHE A 332 33.15 -9.28 12.39
C PHE A 332 34.14 -8.13 12.61
N SER A 333 33.66 -6.90 12.82
CA SER A 333 34.45 -5.76 13.27
C SER A 333 35.15 -6.03 14.60
N GLU A 334 36.49 -6.03 14.58
CA GLU A 334 37.34 -6.21 15.77
C GLU A 334 37.33 -5.00 16.72
N THR A 335 36.94 -3.82 16.23
CA THR A 335 37.11 -2.54 16.95
C THR A 335 35.81 -1.98 17.55
N SER A 336 34.66 -2.26 16.93
CA SER A 336 33.35 -1.86 17.46
C SER A 336 32.22 -2.60 16.74
N THR A 337 31.38 -3.31 17.49
CA THR A 337 30.14 -3.90 16.97
C THR A 337 29.10 -2.80 16.76
N THR A 338 28.77 -2.50 15.51
CA THR A 338 27.70 -1.58 15.12
C THR A 338 26.41 -2.35 14.91
N VAL A 339 25.29 -1.84 15.44
CA VAL A 339 23.95 -2.48 15.30
C VAL A 339 23.02 -1.54 14.56
N LEU A 340 22.92 -1.73 13.25
CA LEU A 340 22.06 -0.92 12.39
C LEU A 340 20.63 -1.43 12.43
N PHE A 341 19.67 -0.52 12.36
CA PHE A 341 18.27 -0.85 12.12
C PHE A 341 17.72 -0.05 10.95
N GLU A 342 16.85 -0.69 10.16
CA GLU A 342 16.15 -0.08 9.04
C GLU A 342 14.68 -0.53 9.03
N GLY A 343 13.76 0.42 9.19
CA GLY A 343 12.33 0.22 9.15
C GLY A 343 11.67 0.95 8.00
N LEU A 344 10.75 0.26 7.31
CA LEU A 344 9.82 0.84 6.33
C LEU A 344 8.40 0.40 6.69
N PHE A 345 7.56 1.36 7.05
CA PHE A 345 6.20 1.12 7.51
C PHE A 345 5.22 1.83 6.57
N ILE A 346 4.46 1.07 5.78
CA ILE A 346 3.46 1.60 4.85
C ILE A 346 2.06 1.16 5.31
N THR A 347 1.16 2.12 5.53
CA THR A 347 -0.24 1.89 5.90
C THR A 347 -1.16 2.57 4.90
N LYS A 348 -1.89 1.79 4.08
CA LYS A 348 -2.77 2.27 3.01
C LYS A 348 -4.24 2.20 3.45
N PHE A 349 -4.89 3.36 3.55
CA PHE A 349 -6.32 3.53 3.80
C PHE A 349 -7.03 3.78 2.47
N LYS A 350 -7.76 2.79 1.97
CA LYS A 350 -8.51 2.89 0.71
C LYS A 350 -9.76 3.74 0.88
N ILE A 351 -9.80 4.87 0.17
CA ILE A 351 -10.91 5.83 0.18
C ILE A 351 -11.99 5.35 -0.81
N TYR A 352 -11.60 5.05 -2.06
CA TYR A 352 -12.53 4.67 -3.11
C TYR A 352 -11.87 3.81 -4.18
N LYS A 353 -12.40 2.59 -4.41
CA LYS A 353 -11.89 1.58 -5.37
C LYS A 353 -10.38 1.32 -5.24
N ASN A 354 -9.55 2.00 -6.02
CA ASN A 354 -8.09 1.85 -6.02
C ASN A 354 -7.38 3.12 -5.51
N ILE A 355 -8.14 4.16 -5.12
CA ILE A 355 -7.60 5.38 -4.54
C ILE A 355 -7.45 5.18 -3.03
N SER A 356 -6.26 5.42 -2.51
CA SER A 356 -5.88 5.24 -1.11
C SER A 356 -5.03 6.38 -0.58
N LEU A 357 -5.27 6.76 0.68
CA LEU A 357 -4.35 7.56 1.48
C LEU A 357 -3.33 6.63 2.13
N SER A 358 -2.06 6.73 1.76
CA SER A 358 -0.97 5.90 2.27
C SER A 358 -0.10 6.70 3.22
N HIS A 359 0.03 6.27 4.47
CA HIS A 359 1.05 6.76 5.39
C HIS A 359 2.33 5.93 5.19
N ARG A 360 3.46 6.58 4.96
CA ARG A 360 4.79 5.95 4.86
C ARG A 360 5.69 6.57 5.92
N ALA A 361 6.27 5.73 6.76
CA ALA A 361 7.31 6.09 7.70
C ALA A 361 8.57 5.27 7.42
N SER A 362 9.72 5.93 7.40
CA SER A 362 11.03 5.28 7.40
C SER A 362 11.77 5.61 8.69
N LEU A 363 12.46 4.61 9.23
CA LEU A 363 13.23 4.69 10.46
C LEU A 363 14.62 4.10 10.19
N LYS A 364 15.71 4.80 10.50
CA LYS A 364 17.08 4.29 10.35
C LYS A 364 17.97 4.71 11.53
N GLY A 365 19.07 4.00 11.78
CA GLY A 365 20.11 4.45 12.70
C GLY A 365 21.02 3.34 13.19
N ASP A 366 22.04 3.72 13.98
CA ASP A 366 22.86 2.80 14.77
C ASP A 366 22.37 2.82 16.23
N PHE A 367 21.97 1.66 16.74
CA PHE A 367 21.47 1.48 18.10
C PHE A 367 22.59 1.61 19.15
N MET A 368 23.86 1.37 18.77
CA MET A 368 25.00 1.47 19.67
C MET A 368 25.49 2.92 19.81
N GLU A 369 25.44 3.70 18.73
CA GLU A 369 25.82 5.12 18.74
C GLU A 369 24.68 6.01 19.29
N SER A 370 23.43 5.77 18.87
CA SER A 370 22.33 6.73 19.07
C SER A 370 20.96 6.07 19.31
N PRO A 371 20.81 5.20 20.33
CA PRO A 371 19.62 4.36 20.54
C PRO A 371 18.28 5.11 20.65
N PHE A 372 18.32 6.39 21.05
CA PHE A 372 17.14 7.24 21.21
C PHE A 372 17.05 8.39 20.17
N LYS A 373 17.89 8.40 19.14
CA LYS A 373 17.87 9.40 18.06
C LYS A 373 17.89 8.75 16.66
N PRO A 374 16.94 7.85 16.34
CA PRO A 374 16.79 7.37 14.98
C PRO A 374 16.61 8.52 13.98
N TYR A 375 17.16 8.36 12.79
CA TYR A 375 16.66 9.02 11.61
C TYR A 375 15.19 8.63 11.42
N TYR A 376 14.29 9.63 11.35
CA TYR A 376 12.87 9.40 11.10
C TYR A 376 12.39 10.31 9.99
N LYS A 377 11.77 9.71 8.96
CA LYS A 377 11.18 10.38 7.80
C LYS A 377 9.73 9.94 7.64
N GLN A 378 8.82 10.91 7.55
CA GLN A 378 7.39 10.64 7.36
C GLN A 378 6.84 11.30 6.10
N THR A 379 5.94 10.60 5.40
CA THR A 379 5.19 11.11 4.25
C THR A 379 3.77 10.55 4.27
N ILE A 380 2.79 11.35 3.86
CA ILE A 380 1.41 10.91 3.58
C ILE A 380 1.20 11.03 2.07
N LEU A 381 0.59 10.06 1.41
CA LEU A 381 0.47 9.99 -0.05
C LEU A 381 -0.98 9.74 -0.47
N LEU A 382 -1.50 10.52 -1.42
CA LEU A 382 -2.75 10.18 -2.10
C LEU A 382 -2.39 9.43 -3.38
N GLY A 383 -2.69 8.14 -3.42
CA GLY A 383 -2.22 7.25 -4.50
C GLY A 383 -3.30 6.37 -5.10
N TYR A 384 -3.02 5.90 -6.31
CA TYR A 384 -3.71 4.79 -6.94
C TYR A 384 -2.91 3.51 -6.69
N SER A 385 -3.53 2.47 -6.14
CA SER A 385 -2.92 1.18 -5.87
C SER A 385 -3.85 0.03 -6.30
N LYS A 386 -3.33 -0.94 -7.04
CA LYS A 386 -4.06 -2.10 -7.56
C LYS A 386 -3.17 -3.35 -7.57
N SER A 387 -3.71 -4.46 -7.07
CA SER A 387 -3.17 -5.82 -7.31
C SER A 387 -3.94 -6.52 -8.43
N PHE A 388 -3.29 -7.45 -9.13
CA PHE A 388 -3.75 -8.13 -10.35
C PHE A 388 -3.61 -9.66 -10.27
#